data_AF-A0A455UMP0-F1
#
_entry.id   AF-A0A455UMP0-F1
#
_cell.length_a   1.000
_cell.length_b   1.000
_cell.length_c   1.000
_cell.angle_alpha   90.00
_cell.angle_beta   90.00
_cell.angle_gamma   90.00
#
_symmetry.space_group_name_H-M   'P 1'
#
loop_
_entity.id
_entity.type
_entity.pdbx_description
1 polymer ?
#
loop_
_entity_poly.entity_id
_entity_poly.type
_entity_poly.pdbx_seq_one_letter_code
_entity_poly.pdbx_strand_id
1 'polypeptide(L)' 'MQDLTLVMAQLDPLVGDIPGNAARAIEAVREARIEHGADIVVFPELFFVGLPAGRFTTAPLYGDPTA' A
#
# COMPACT_ATOMS: atom_id res chain seq x y z
N MET A 1 8.72 -23.73 20.92
CA MET A 1 9.04 -22.59 20.04
C MET A 1 7.73 -22.17 19.42
N GLN A 2 7.43 -20.88 19.34
CA GLN A 2 6.19 -20.41 18.69
C GLN A 2 6.51 -20.16 17.22
N ASP A 3 5.70 -20.68 16.31
CA ASP A 3 5.84 -20.43 14.87
C ASP A 3 5.20 -19.08 14.53
N LEU A 4 5.82 -18.33 13.61
CA LEU A 4 5.36 -17.02 13.15
C LEU A 4 5.09 -17.08 11.64
N THR A 5 3.88 -16.69 11.22
CA THR A 5 3.48 -16.66 9.82
C THR A 5 3.46 -15.23 9.29
N LEU A 6 4.33 -14.95 8.31
CA LEU A 6 4.42 -13.65 7.65
C LEU A 6 3.96 -13.77 6.19
N VAL A 7 3.08 -12.86 5.76
CA VAL A 7 2.61 -12.74 4.38
C VAL A 7 3.11 -11.44 3.77
N MET A 8 3.63 -11.52 2.54
CA MET A 8 4.02 -10.36 1.74
C MET A 8 2.91 -10.06 0.73
N ALA A 9 2.17 -8.97 0.94
CA ALA A 9 1.12 -8.53 0.03
C ALA A 9 1.72 -7.75 -1.14
N GLN A 10 2.14 -8.46 -2.19
CA GLN A 10 2.74 -7.87 -3.40
C GLN A 10 1.66 -7.31 -4.33
N LEU A 11 1.15 -6.13 -3.98
CA LEU A 11 0.11 -5.42 -4.71
C LEU A 11 0.67 -4.20 -5.45
N ASP A 12 0.00 -3.82 -6.55
CA ASP A 12 0.33 -2.63 -7.34
C ASP A 12 -0.55 -1.43 -6.93
N PRO A 13 -0.06 -0.48 -6.11
CA PRO A 13 -0.85 0.66 -5.65
C PRO A 13 -1.04 1.72 -6.74
N LEU A 14 -2.19 2.38 -6.75
CA LEU A 14 -2.45 3.51 -7.65
C LEU A 14 -1.90 4.80 -7.02
N VAL A 15 -0.98 5.47 -7.71
CA VAL A 15 -0.35 6.72 -7.23
C VAL A 15 -1.42 7.79 -6.99
N GLY A 16 -1.46 8.32 -5.77
CA GLY A 16 -2.39 9.38 -5.36
C GLY A 16 -3.77 8.91 -4.87
N ASP A 17 -4.14 7.63 -5.06
CA ASP A 17 -5.41 7.08 -4.60
C ASP A 17 -5.29 6.42 -3.22
N ILE A 18 -5.14 7.26 -2.18
CA ILE A 18 -5.00 6.78 -0.79
C ILE A 18 -6.21 5.94 -0.34
N PRO A 19 -7.48 6.38 -0.56
CA PRO A 19 -8.64 5.58 -0.14
C PRO A 19 -8.73 4.24 -0.86
N GLY A 20 -8.48 4.19 -2.17
CA GLY A 20 -8.50 2.95 -2.95
C GLY A 20 -7.38 1.99 -2.55
N ASN A 21 -6.16 2.49 -2.34
CA ASN A 21 -5.05 1.68 -1.84
C ASN A 21 -5.32 1.16 -0.42
N ALA A 22 -5.96 1.96 0.45
CA ALA A 22 -6.36 1.52 1.78
C ALA A 22 -7.41 0.41 1.75
N ALA A 23 -8.42 0.51 0.88
CA ALA A 23 -9.40 -0.55 0.68
C ALA A 23 -8.75 -1.86 0.22
N ARG A 24 -7.77 -1.78 -0.70
CA ARG A 24 -7.00 -2.94 -1.17
C ARG A 24 -6.11 -3.53 -0.06
N ALA A 25 -5.50 -2.70 0.78
CA ALA A 25 -4.74 -3.16 1.94
C ALA A 25 -5.62 -3.96 2.92
N ILE A 26 -6.81 -3.44 3.22
CA ILE A 26 -7.77 -4.09 4.13
C ILE A 26 -8.16 -5.47 3.61
N GLU A 27 -8.46 -5.57 2.32
CA GLU A 27 -8.84 -6.86 1.72
C GLU A 27 -7.68 -7.85 1.73
N ALA A 28 -6.46 -7.41 1.43
CA ALA A 28 -5.28 -8.26 1.49
C ALA A 28 -4.96 -8.77 2.91
N VAL A 29 -5.16 -7.95 3.94
CA VAL A 29 -5.04 -8.40 5.34
C VAL A 29 -6.11 -9.44 5.66
N ARG A 30 -7.34 -9.23 5.18
CA ARG A 30 -8.45 -10.17 5.38
C ARG A 30 -8.15 -11.52 4.74
N GLU A 31 -7.68 -11.52 3.50
CA GLU A 31 -7.24 -12.71 2.76
C GLU A 31 -6.10 -13.42 3.49
N ALA A 32 -5.02 -12.70 3.83
CA ALA A 32 -3.87 -13.26 4.52
C ALA A 32 -4.23 -13.91 5.87
N ARG A 33 -5.18 -13.31 6.61
CA ARG A 33 -5.66 -13.89 7.87
C ARG A 33 -6.48 -15.16 7.64
N ILE A 34 -7.38 -15.17 6.65
CA ILE A 34 -8.31 -16.29 6.41
C ILE A 34 -7.61 -17.46 5.74
N GLU A 35 -6.80 -17.20 4.72
CA GLU A 35 -6.23 -18.24 3.85
C GLU A 35 -4.86 -18.73 4.33
N HIS A 36 -4.10 -17.88 5.03
CA HIS A 36 -2.73 -18.19 5.43
C HIS A 36 -2.51 -18.18 6.94
N GLY A 37 -3.49 -17.76 7.75
CA GLY A 37 -3.30 -17.63 9.20
C GLY A 37 -2.19 -16.64 9.56
N ALA A 38 -2.04 -15.57 8.78
CA ALA A 38 -0.95 -14.61 8.94
C ALA A 38 -1.00 -13.89 10.30
N ASP A 39 0.15 -13.86 10.98
CA ASP A 39 0.40 -13.02 12.15
C ASP A 39 0.82 -11.60 11.74
N ILE A 40 1.55 -11.51 10.63
CA ILE A 40 2.07 -10.25 10.09
C ILE A 40 1.83 -10.20 8.59
N VAL A 41 1.33 -9.07 8.11
CA VAL A 41 1.22 -8.76 6.69
C VAL A 41 2.09 -7.54 6.39
N VAL A 42 2.98 -7.67 5.42
CA VAL A 42 3.86 -6.56 4.98
C VAL A 42 3.48 -6.10 3.58
N PHE A 43 3.56 -4.80 3.36
CA PHE A 43 3.26 -4.14 2.09
C PHE A 43 4.52 -3.51 1.50
N PRO A 44 4.55 -3.25 0.18
CA PRO A 44 5.61 -2.47 -0.46
C PRO A 44 5.79 -1.08 0.17
N GLU A 45 6.96 -0.49 -0.02
CA GLU A 45 7.24 0.87 0.42
C GLU A 45 6.25 1.86 -0.20
N LEU A 46 5.79 2.84 0.60
CA LEU A 46 4.83 3.86 0.20
C LEU A 46 3.51 3.32 -0.37
N PHE A 47 3.11 2.09 -0.05
CA PHE A 47 1.93 1.43 -0.62
C PHE A 47 0.66 2.31 -0.63
N PHE A 48 0.38 3.03 0.47
CA PHE A 48 -0.84 3.85 0.54
C PHE A 48 -0.82 5.05 -0.42
N VAL A 49 0.34 5.66 -0.63
CA VAL A 49 0.49 6.82 -1.53
C VAL A 49 0.72 6.36 -2.98
N GLY A 50 1.25 5.15 -3.15
CA GLY A 50 1.81 4.64 -4.39
C GLY A 50 3.20 5.23 -4.63
N LEU A 51 4.17 4.37 -4.95
CA LEU A 51 5.49 4.82 -5.38
C LEU A 51 5.36 5.37 -6.80
N PRO A 52 5.69 6.65 -7.06
CA PRO A 52 5.69 7.14 -8.43
C PRO A 52 6.77 6.41 -9.22
N ALA A 53 6.37 5.74 -10.30
CA ALA A 53 7.28 5.21 -11.31
C ALA A 53 8.05 6.39 -11.95
N GLY A 54 9.17 6.76 -11.31
CA GLY A 54 10.16 7.69 -11.84
C GLY A 54 9.63 9.03 -12.36
N ARG A 55 8.88 9.81 -11.56
CA ARG A 55 8.86 11.28 -11.73
C ARG A 55 8.20 12.06 -10.58
N PHE A 56 9.02 12.56 -9.67
CA PHE A 56 8.89 13.94 -9.21
C PHE A 56 10.08 14.72 -9.78
N THR A 57 9.94 15.24 -11.01
CA THR A 57 10.82 16.31 -11.47
C THR A 57 9.91 17.48 -11.82
N THR A 58 9.87 18.49 -10.95
CA THR A 58 9.46 19.90 -11.18
C THR A 58 7.99 20.35 -11.07
N ALA A 59 7.06 19.62 -10.44
CA ALA A 59 5.78 20.22 -10.03
C ALA A 59 5.67 20.20 -8.49
N PRO A 60 5.39 21.35 -7.83
CA PRO A 60 5.19 21.35 -6.38
C PRO A 60 4.03 20.41 -6.02
N LEU A 61 4.22 19.63 -4.96
CA LEU A 61 3.24 18.67 -4.41
C LEU A 61 1.94 19.33 -3.89
N TYR A 62 1.83 20.65 -4.05
CA TYR A 62 0.67 21.43 -3.66
C TYR A 62 0.60 22.66 -4.58
N GLY A 63 -0.18 22.56 -5.65
CA GLY A 63 -0.56 23.70 -6.49
C GLY A 63 -1.91 24.21 -6.01
N ASP A 64 -1.89 25.39 -5.38
CA ASP A 64 -3.08 26.19 -5.10
C ASP A 64 -3.92 26.35 -6.39
N PRO A 65 -5.22 25.97 -6.41
CA PRO A 65 -6.07 26.16 -7.58
C PRO A 65 -6.49 27.63 -7.83
N THR A 66 -5.99 28.59 -7.04
CA THR A 66 -6.34 30.02 -7.13
C THR A 66 -5.18 31.01 -7.25
N ALA A 67 -3.95 30.55 -7.52
CA ALA A 67 -2.81 31.42 -7.83
C ALA A 67 -2.62 31.65 -9.34
#